data_AF-A0A7S7NUK1-F1
#
_entry.id   AF-A0A7S7NUK1-F1
#
_cell.length_a   1.000
_cell.length_b   1.000
_cell.length_c   1.000
_cell.angle_alpha   90.00
_cell.angle_beta   90.00
_cell.angle_gamma   90.00
#
_symmetry.space_group_name_H-M   'P 1'
#
loop_
_entity.id
_entity.type
_entity.pdbx_description
1 polymer ?
#
loop_
_entity_poly.entity_id
_entity_poly.type
_entity_poly.pdbx_seq_one_letter_code
_entity_poly.pdbx_strand_id
1 'polypeptide(L)'
;MNPQVKIEYDTERKIRTRNKTYYRVNHWPIWIFVFFLIPGPVTFKLFAEGFGGNMVWWLAAVLVGTGIAGLRGRLPGSEPAPYIIRFTEDRPNPLYRRICYTFAWGAAISYGLLNLVGLVVAVTTGKWMMKQIYWYGYFPVVIPVWILGALGQLPRVKPSTAGEGHERRYFYGTVWAMCIAQPTVGILWKILPRNHTSDVIELVTFVSVLALVGWMSVRGLLPRTRRILPGEIAALD
;
A
#
# COMPACT_ATOMS: atom_id res chain seq x y z
N MET A 1 25.45 -18.10 8.86
CA MET A 1 24.19 -18.83 8.58
C MET A 1 23.36 -18.00 7.61
N ASN A 2 23.21 -18.43 6.35
CA ASN A 2 22.40 -17.72 5.37
C ASN A 2 20.92 -17.91 5.74
N PRO A 3 20.21 -16.91 6.27
CA PRO A 3 18.85 -17.12 6.73
C PRO A 3 17.96 -17.30 5.51
N GLN A 4 17.53 -18.54 5.26
CA GLN A 4 16.72 -18.93 4.11
C GLN A 4 15.50 -18.01 3.96
N VAL A 5 15.37 -17.41 2.78
CA VAL A 5 14.16 -16.68 2.38
C VAL A 5 13.01 -17.69 2.30
N LYS A 6 11.87 -17.40 2.94
CA LYS A 6 10.69 -18.27 2.84
C LYS A 6 10.12 -18.21 1.43
N ILE A 7 10.07 -19.37 0.79
CA ILE A 7 9.49 -19.59 -0.54
C ILE A 7 8.15 -20.32 -0.41
N GLU A 8 7.37 -20.26 -1.48
CA GLU A 8 6.11 -20.98 -1.68
C GLU A 8 6.13 -21.50 -3.12
N TYR A 9 5.83 -22.77 -3.36
CA TYR A 9 5.74 -23.27 -4.74
C TYR A 9 4.34 -23.05 -5.29
N ASP A 10 4.25 -22.70 -6.56
CA ASP A 10 2.95 -22.40 -7.18
C ASP A 10 2.02 -23.63 -7.22
N THR A 11 2.59 -24.84 -7.33
CA THR A 11 1.85 -26.12 -7.31
C THR A 11 1.21 -26.43 -5.95
N GLU A 12 1.79 -25.95 -4.85
CA GLU A 12 1.24 -26.14 -3.49
C GLU A 12 0.03 -25.24 -3.22
N ARG A 13 -0.22 -24.27 -4.10
CA ARG A 13 -1.30 -23.30 -3.90
C ARG A 13 -2.64 -23.91 -4.28
N LYS A 14 -3.60 -23.82 -3.35
CA LYS A 14 -4.99 -24.16 -3.63
C LYS A 14 -5.55 -23.30 -4.77
N ILE A 15 -5.79 -23.94 -5.91
CA ILE A 15 -6.50 -23.35 -7.06
C ILE A 15 -7.93 -23.03 -6.65
N ARG A 16 -8.41 -21.85 -7.05
CA ARG A 16 -9.78 -21.40 -6.80
C ARG A 16 -10.40 -20.93 -8.10
N THR A 17 -11.62 -21.38 -8.35
CA THR A 17 -12.45 -20.93 -9.48
C THR A 17 -13.30 -19.72 -9.13
N ARG A 18 -13.48 -19.43 -7.82
CA ARG A 18 -14.23 -18.28 -7.32
C ARG A 18 -13.52 -17.63 -6.13
N ASN A 19 -13.61 -16.30 -6.06
CA ASN A 19 -13.19 -15.54 -4.89
C ASN A 19 -14.23 -15.63 -3.77
N LYS A 20 -13.75 -15.59 -2.52
CA LYS A 20 -14.63 -15.63 -1.34
C LYS A 20 -15.46 -14.34 -1.28
N THR A 21 -16.76 -14.44 -1.04
CA THR A 21 -17.66 -13.27 -1.04
C THR A 21 -17.24 -12.21 -0.02
N TYR A 22 -16.94 -12.62 1.22
CA TYR A 22 -16.48 -11.68 2.25
C TYR A 22 -15.15 -10.99 1.86
N TYR A 23 -14.28 -11.69 1.12
CA TYR A 23 -13.02 -11.11 0.66
C TYR A 23 -13.29 -9.96 -0.32
N ARG A 24 -14.26 -10.14 -1.22
CA ARG A 24 -14.66 -9.11 -2.20
C ARG A 24 -15.23 -7.87 -1.55
N VAL A 25 -16.06 -8.06 -0.52
CA VAL A 25 -16.64 -6.98 0.28
C VAL A 25 -15.56 -6.25 1.09
N ASN A 26 -14.67 -6.99 1.76
CA ASN A 26 -13.63 -6.41 2.59
C ASN A 26 -12.56 -5.62 1.82
N HIS A 27 -12.44 -5.82 0.50
CA HIS A 27 -11.53 -5.02 -0.33
C HIS A 27 -12.10 -3.64 -0.65
N TRP A 28 -13.42 -3.46 -0.60
CA TRP A 28 -14.02 -2.18 -0.96
C TRP A 28 -13.60 -1.04 0.00
N PRO A 29 -13.65 -1.21 1.34
CA PRO A 29 -13.11 -0.20 2.28
C PRO A 29 -11.64 0.15 2.04
N ILE A 30 -10.81 -0.82 1.65
CA ILE A 30 -9.39 -0.59 1.35
C ILE A 30 -9.25 0.35 0.15
N TRP A 31 -10.03 0.13 -0.91
CA TRP A 31 -9.99 0.99 -2.09
C TRP A 31 -10.59 2.36 -1.83
N ILE A 32 -11.67 2.45 -1.06
CA ILE A 32 -12.20 3.74 -0.60
C ILE A 32 -11.09 4.52 0.09
N PHE A 33 -10.36 3.89 1.02
CA PHE A 33 -9.25 4.53 1.71
C PHE A 33 -8.18 5.02 0.72
N VAL A 34 -7.66 4.15 -0.15
CA VAL A 34 -6.62 4.54 -1.14
C VAL A 34 -7.03 5.75 -1.98
N PHE A 35 -8.24 5.75 -2.54
CA PHE A 35 -8.70 6.84 -3.40
C PHE A 35 -9.08 8.11 -2.63
N PHE A 36 -9.62 7.95 -1.42
CA PHE A 36 -9.99 9.08 -0.58
C PHE A 36 -8.78 9.89 -0.12
N LEU A 37 -7.62 9.26 0.05
CA LEU A 37 -6.37 9.93 0.42
C LEU A 37 -5.69 10.67 -0.74
N ILE A 38 -6.17 10.56 -1.98
CA ILE A 38 -5.54 11.16 -3.17
C ILE A 38 -5.38 12.69 -3.08
N PRO A 39 -6.36 13.48 -2.61
CA PRO A 39 -6.16 14.90 -2.41
C PRO A 39 -5.42 15.10 -1.07
N GLY A 40 -4.14 14.73 -1.03
CA GLY A 40 -3.33 14.64 0.19
C GLY A 40 -3.45 15.83 1.16
N PRO A 41 -3.36 17.10 0.69
CA PRO A 41 -3.54 18.26 1.55
C PRO A 41 -4.94 18.37 2.19
N VAL A 42 -5.96 17.85 1.51
CA VAL A 42 -7.33 17.76 2.03
C VAL A 42 -7.43 16.67 3.10
N THR A 43 -6.65 15.59 3.01
CA THR A 43 -6.57 14.61 4.10
C THR A 43 -5.91 15.18 5.36
N PHE A 44 -4.89 16.03 5.24
CA PHE A 44 -4.35 16.71 6.43
C PHE A 44 -5.44 17.53 7.14
N LYS A 45 -6.25 18.26 6.35
CA LYS A 45 -7.39 19.03 6.87
C LYS A 45 -8.42 18.13 7.57
N LEU A 46 -8.67 16.92 7.09
CA LEU A 46 -9.56 15.95 7.75
C LEU A 46 -9.08 15.64 9.18
N PHE A 47 -7.79 15.38 9.35
CA PHE A 47 -7.24 15.04 10.67
C PHE A 47 -7.07 16.26 11.58
N ALA A 48 -6.86 17.45 11.01
CA ALA A 48 -6.67 18.68 11.76
C ALA A 48 -7.99 19.37 12.19
N GLU A 49 -8.99 19.37 11.31
CA GLU A 49 -10.22 20.18 11.46
C GLU A 49 -11.50 19.31 11.49
N GLY A 50 -11.40 18.01 11.21
CA GLY A 50 -12.55 17.09 11.15
C GLY A 50 -13.20 16.99 9.77
N PHE A 51 -14.35 16.32 9.71
CA PHE A 51 -15.07 16.03 8.47
C PHE A 51 -15.94 17.23 8.03
N GLY A 52 -15.73 17.79 6.83
CA GLY A 52 -16.53 18.93 6.37
C GLY A 52 -16.42 19.30 4.87
N GLY A 53 -17.42 20.03 4.37
CA GLY A 53 -17.45 20.67 3.05
C GLY A 53 -17.11 19.75 1.88
N ASN A 54 -16.11 20.14 1.09
CA ASN A 54 -15.65 19.42 -0.12
C ASN A 54 -15.21 17.97 0.14
N MET A 55 -14.86 17.61 1.38
CA MET A 55 -14.49 16.22 1.73
C MET A 55 -15.67 15.28 1.66
N VAL A 56 -16.88 15.75 2.00
CA VAL A 56 -18.12 14.98 1.93
C VAL A 56 -18.38 14.59 0.47
N TRP A 57 -18.30 15.58 -0.42
CA TRP A 57 -18.50 15.37 -1.86
C TRP A 57 -17.42 14.48 -2.46
N TRP A 58 -16.16 14.66 -2.06
CA TRP A 58 -15.09 13.78 -2.50
C TRP A 58 -15.27 12.34 -2.00
N LEU A 59 -15.59 12.14 -0.71
CA LEU A 59 -15.87 10.82 -0.17
C LEU A 59 -17.05 10.18 -0.89
N ALA A 60 -18.13 10.93 -1.13
CA ALA A 60 -19.29 10.43 -1.87
C ALA A 60 -18.91 10.00 -3.29
N ALA A 61 -18.13 10.80 -4.02
CA ALA A 61 -17.64 10.44 -5.35
C ALA A 61 -16.77 9.18 -5.32
N VAL A 62 -15.86 9.05 -4.33
CA VAL A 62 -15.02 7.86 -4.15
C VAL A 62 -15.87 6.63 -3.81
N LEU A 63 -16.85 6.75 -2.91
CA LEU A 63 -17.77 5.68 -2.52
C LEU A 63 -18.56 5.17 -3.73
N VAL A 64 -19.16 6.07 -4.51
CA VAL A 64 -19.92 5.71 -5.70
C VAL A 64 -19.01 5.08 -6.76
N GLY A 65 -17.88 5.70 -7.08
CA GLY A 65 -16.94 5.20 -8.09
C GLY A 65 -16.37 3.83 -7.74
N THR A 66 -15.86 3.66 -6.53
CA THR A 66 -15.34 2.38 -6.05
C THR A 66 -16.44 1.35 -5.84
N GLY A 67 -17.65 1.76 -5.42
CA GLY A 67 -18.80 0.87 -5.28
C GLY A 67 -19.22 0.27 -6.63
N ILE A 68 -19.39 1.11 -7.65
CA ILE A 68 -19.70 0.65 -9.02
C ILE A 68 -18.59 -0.27 -9.54
N ALA A 69 -17.31 0.09 -9.35
CA ALA A 69 -16.19 -0.74 -9.77
C ALA A 69 -16.15 -2.08 -9.03
N GLY A 70 -16.41 -2.10 -7.72
CA GLY A 70 -16.47 -3.29 -6.88
C GLY A 70 -17.61 -4.23 -7.28
N LEU A 71 -18.81 -3.69 -7.51
CA LEU A 71 -19.98 -4.44 -8.00
C LEU A 71 -19.73 -5.08 -9.37
N ARG A 72 -19.03 -4.36 -10.26
CA ARG A 72 -18.61 -4.85 -11.58
C ARG A 72 -17.39 -5.77 -11.54
N GLY A 73 -16.82 -6.06 -10.37
CA GLY A 73 -15.62 -6.89 -10.23
C GLY A 73 -14.37 -6.29 -10.87
N ARG A 74 -14.29 -4.95 -10.95
CA ARG A 74 -13.18 -4.17 -11.53
C ARG A 74 -12.39 -3.41 -10.45
N LEU A 75 -12.31 -3.98 -9.26
CA LEU A 75 -11.39 -3.56 -8.20
C LEU A 75 -10.54 -4.75 -7.78
N PRO A 76 -9.22 -4.56 -7.55
CA PRO A 76 -8.38 -5.67 -7.14
C PRO A 76 -8.83 -6.29 -5.81
N GLY A 77 -9.13 -7.58 -5.84
CA GLY A 77 -9.69 -8.36 -4.74
C GLY A 77 -11.22 -8.42 -4.70
N SER A 78 -11.93 -7.59 -5.47
CA SER A 78 -13.39 -7.65 -5.62
C SER A 78 -13.83 -8.47 -6.85
N GLU A 79 -12.89 -9.01 -7.63
CA GLU A 79 -13.19 -9.85 -8.79
C GLU A 79 -13.99 -11.10 -8.39
N PRO A 80 -14.90 -11.61 -9.25
CA PRO A 80 -15.66 -12.82 -8.96
C PRO A 80 -14.78 -14.08 -8.93
N ALA A 81 -13.69 -14.11 -9.69
CA ALA A 81 -12.73 -15.20 -9.77
C ALA A 81 -11.29 -14.65 -9.72
N PRO A 82 -10.31 -15.44 -9.26
CA PRO A 82 -8.90 -15.04 -9.34
C PRO A 82 -8.48 -14.80 -10.79
N TYR A 83 -7.95 -13.62 -11.07
CA TYR A 83 -7.42 -13.29 -12.40
C TYR A 83 -6.12 -14.05 -12.71
N ILE A 84 -5.30 -14.32 -11.69
CA ILE A 84 -4.08 -15.14 -11.77
C ILE A 84 -4.33 -16.41 -10.99
N ILE A 85 -4.33 -17.53 -11.69
CA ILE A 85 -4.48 -18.86 -11.08
C ILE A 85 -3.13 -19.36 -10.61
N ARG A 86 -2.11 -19.19 -11.46
CA ARG A 86 -0.72 -19.56 -11.25
C ARG A 86 0.16 -18.32 -11.30
N PHE A 87 0.89 -18.02 -10.22
CA PHE A 87 1.69 -16.79 -10.14
C PHE A 87 2.97 -16.82 -10.98
N THR A 88 3.24 -17.94 -11.63
CA THR A 88 4.29 -18.10 -12.64
C THR A 88 3.76 -17.94 -14.07
N GLU A 89 2.44 -17.81 -14.24
CA GLU A 89 1.82 -17.56 -15.53
C GLU A 89 1.95 -16.09 -15.95
N ASP A 90 2.24 -15.88 -17.23
CA ASP A 90 2.22 -14.56 -17.83
C ASP A 90 0.85 -14.29 -18.48
N ARG A 91 0.17 -13.24 -18.01
CA ARG A 91 -1.09 -12.76 -18.55
C ARG A 91 -1.09 -11.23 -18.68
N PRO A 92 -1.88 -10.66 -19.60
CA PRO A 92 -1.98 -9.21 -19.77
C PRO A 92 -2.67 -8.53 -18.58
N ASN A 93 -1.91 -7.78 -17.78
CA ASN A 93 -2.39 -7.18 -16.54
C ASN A 93 -3.54 -6.18 -16.79
N PRO A 94 -4.75 -6.41 -16.23
CA PRO A 94 -5.91 -5.58 -16.45
C PRO A 94 -5.68 -4.11 -16.09
N LEU A 95 -6.18 -3.21 -16.93
CA LEU A 95 -6.00 -1.76 -16.77
C LEU A 95 -6.48 -1.27 -15.40
N TYR A 96 -7.62 -1.76 -14.91
CA TYR A 96 -8.15 -1.35 -13.60
C TYR A 96 -7.18 -1.74 -12.46
N ARG A 97 -6.49 -2.88 -12.55
CA ARG A 97 -5.48 -3.29 -11.55
C ARG A 97 -4.30 -2.34 -11.58
N ARG A 98 -3.81 -2.02 -12.78
CA ARG A 98 -2.69 -1.09 -12.97
C ARG A 98 -3.02 0.29 -12.37
N ILE A 99 -4.19 0.84 -12.68
CA ILE A 99 -4.67 2.11 -12.11
C ILE A 99 -4.72 2.06 -10.59
N CYS A 100 -5.39 1.05 -10.02
CA CYS A 100 -5.54 0.89 -8.58
C CYS A 100 -4.18 0.77 -7.86
N TYR A 101 -3.26 -0.06 -8.38
CA TYR A 101 -1.93 -0.22 -7.80
C TYR A 101 -1.06 1.03 -7.95
N THR A 102 -1.20 1.82 -9.02
CA THR A 102 -0.53 3.12 -9.15
C THR A 102 -0.92 4.07 -8.01
N PHE A 103 -2.23 4.21 -7.75
CA PHE A 103 -2.70 5.07 -6.67
C PHE A 103 -2.34 4.50 -5.29
N ALA A 104 -2.39 3.18 -5.11
CA ALA A 104 -1.98 2.54 -3.87
C ALA A 104 -0.48 2.76 -3.57
N TRP A 105 0.39 2.67 -4.57
CA TRP A 105 1.80 3.03 -4.44
C TRP A 105 1.98 4.51 -4.08
N GLY A 106 1.24 5.40 -4.76
CA GLY A 106 1.28 6.84 -4.46
C GLY A 106 0.91 7.13 -2.99
N ALA A 107 -0.19 6.56 -2.50
CA ALA A 107 -0.61 6.69 -1.12
C ALA A 107 0.44 6.11 -0.14
N ALA A 108 0.90 4.88 -0.37
CA ALA A 108 1.84 4.23 0.52
C ALA A 108 3.19 4.97 0.62
N ILE A 109 3.73 5.45 -0.51
CA ILE A 109 5.02 6.17 -0.55
C ILE A 109 4.87 7.57 0.06
N SER A 110 3.87 8.35 -0.36
CA SER A 110 3.71 9.73 0.12
C SER A 110 3.48 9.78 1.63
N TYR A 111 2.60 8.94 2.18
CA TYR A 111 2.37 8.92 3.63
C TYR A 111 3.62 8.50 4.40
N GLY A 112 4.36 7.50 3.91
CA GLY A 112 5.61 7.07 4.53
C GLY A 112 6.66 8.17 4.52
N LEU A 113 6.91 8.74 3.34
CA LEU A 113 7.99 9.71 3.13
C LEU A 113 7.70 11.05 3.83
N LEU A 114 6.48 11.59 3.71
CA LEU A 114 6.15 12.89 4.30
C LEU A 114 6.14 12.83 5.83
N ASN A 115 5.68 11.73 6.44
CA ASN A 115 5.79 11.55 7.89
C ASN A 115 7.24 11.41 8.34
N LEU A 116 8.08 10.68 7.61
CA LEU A 116 9.50 10.59 7.90
C LEU A 116 10.17 11.98 7.86
N VAL A 117 9.92 12.74 6.80
CA VAL A 117 10.44 14.11 6.67
C VAL A 117 9.93 14.99 7.81
N GLY A 118 8.66 14.90 8.16
CA GLY A 118 8.07 15.60 9.30
C GLY A 118 8.77 15.34 10.63
N LEU A 119 8.99 14.07 10.94
CA LEU A 119 9.69 13.65 12.16
C LEU A 119 11.15 14.10 12.17
N VAL A 120 11.86 13.97 11.03
CA VAL A 120 13.25 14.46 10.91
C VAL A 120 13.31 15.98 11.11
N VAL A 121 12.40 16.75 10.51
CA VAL A 121 12.32 18.20 10.68
C VAL A 121 12.02 18.55 12.14
N ALA A 122 11.07 17.88 12.78
CA ALA A 122 10.73 18.12 14.19
C ALA A 122 11.96 17.89 15.10
N VAL A 123 12.67 16.77 14.92
CA VAL A 123 13.87 16.45 15.72
C VAL A 123 15.03 17.41 15.45
N THR A 124 15.26 17.81 14.20
CA THR A 124 16.42 18.63 13.84
C THR A 124 16.23 20.12 14.10
N THR A 125 14.99 20.61 14.02
CA THR A 125 14.69 22.04 14.13
C THR A 125 13.89 22.41 15.39
N GLY A 126 13.32 21.43 16.09
CA GLY A 126 12.36 21.64 17.16
C GLY A 126 10.99 22.17 16.70
N LYS A 127 10.72 22.19 15.38
CA LYS A 127 9.48 22.75 14.81
C LYS A 127 8.62 21.67 14.17
N TRP A 128 7.37 21.57 14.59
CA TRP A 128 6.36 20.75 13.94
C TRP A 128 5.77 21.47 12.71
N MET A 129 6.08 20.97 11.51
CA MET A 129 5.69 21.59 10.23
C MET A 129 4.91 20.66 9.29
N MET A 130 4.20 19.67 9.85
CA MET A 130 3.51 18.64 9.05
C MET A 130 2.51 19.22 8.05
N LYS A 131 1.80 20.29 8.42
CA LYS A 131 0.85 20.96 7.52
C LYS A 131 1.54 21.47 6.26
N GLN A 132 2.65 22.18 6.43
CA GLN A 132 3.44 22.76 5.34
C GLN A 132 4.07 21.65 4.50
N ILE A 133 4.62 20.63 5.14
CA ILE A 133 5.24 19.49 4.46
C ILE A 133 4.21 18.75 3.59
N TYR A 134 3.00 18.51 4.09
CA TYR A 134 1.94 17.90 3.28
C TYR A 134 1.45 18.82 2.17
N TRP A 135 1.30 20.11 2.45
CA TRP A 135 0.80 21.08 1.47
C TRP A 135 1.73 21.21 0.27
N TYR A 136 3.04 21.32 0.51
CA TYR A 136 4.03 21.54 -0.54
C TYR A 136 4.69 20.25 -1.03
N GLY A 137 4.84 19.24 -0.18
CA GLY A 137 5.58 18.01 -0.49
C GLY A 137 4.74 16.90 -1.11
N TYR A 138 3.40 16.90 -0.93
CA TYR A 138 2.56 15.80 -1.40
C TYR A 138 2.64 15.59 -2.91
N PHE A 139 2.31 16.62 -3.71
CA PHE A 139 2.31 16.51 -5.17
C PHE A 139 3.71 16.22 -5.76
N PRO A 140 4.80 16.87 -5.30
CA PRO A 140 6.15 16.50 -5.71
C PRO A 140 6.53 15.04 -5.45
N VAL A 141 5.91 14.37 -4.46
CA VAL A 141 6.15 12.95 -4.19
C VAL A 141 5.23 12.05 -5.03
N VAL A 142 3.92 12.32 -5.07
CA VAL A 142 2.98 11.39 -5.73
C VAL A 142 3.03 11.48 -7.25
N ILE A 143 3.31 12.65 -7.84
CA ILE A 143 3.32 12.81 -9.30
C ILE A 143 4.40 11.92 -9.94
N PRO A 144 5.67 11.89 -9.47
CA PRO A 144 6.65 10.93 -9.97
C PRO A 144 6.20 9.47 -9.83
N VAL A 145 5.59 9.10 -8.70
CA VAL A 145 5.07 7.73 -8.51
C VAL A 145 3.96 7.42 -9.52
N TRP A 146 3.06 8.37 -9.80
CA TRP A 146 2.01 8.20 -10.79
C TRP A 146 2.55 8.10 -12.21
N ILE A 147 3.60 8.86 -12.54
CA ILE A 147 4.30 8.75 -13.83
C ILE A 147 4.91 7.35 -13.96
N LEU A 148 5.65 6.87 -12.95
CA LEU A 148 6.20 5.50 -12.94
C LEU A 148 5.10 4.44 -13.07
N GLY A 149 3.95 4.65 -12.42
CA GLY A 149 2.80 3.78 -12.55
C GLY A 149 2.18 3.80 -13.95
N ALA A 150 2.01 4.98 -14.56
CA ALA A 150 1.51 5.11 -15.93
C ALA A 150 2.43 4.40 -16.94
N LEU A 151 3.75 4.52 -16.74
CA LEU A 151 4.78 3.82 -17.51
C LEU A 151 4.86 2.31 -17.20
N GLY A 152 4.12 1.82 -16.20
CA GLY A 152 4.11 0.41 -15.82
C GLY A 152 5.41 -0.05 -15.15
N GLN A 153 6.18 0.84 -14.55
CA GLN A 153 7.48 0.53 -13.93
C GLN A 153 7.37 0.13 -12.45
N LEU A 154 6.20 0.34 -11.83
CA LEU A 154 5.96 -0.07 -10.45
C LEU A 154 5.60 -1.56 -10.34
N PRO A 155 6.02 -2.24 -9.25
CA PRO A 155 5.58 -3.61 -8.96
C PRO A 155 4.06 -3.75 -9.02
N ARG A 156 3.56 -4.77 -9.72
CA ARG A 156 2.13 -5.05 -9.99
C ARG A 156 1.40 -4.07 -10.92
N VAL A 157 2.08 -3.05 -11.46
CA VAL A 157 1.53 -2.09 -12.43
C VAL A 157 2.00 -2.37 -13.86
N LYS A 158 2.97 -3.29 -14.02
CA LYS A 158 3.48 -3.74 -15.31
C LYS A 158 2.36 -4.19 -16.25
N PRO A 159 2.52 -4.04 -17.58
CA PRO A 159 1.55 -4.53 -18.57
C PRO A 159 1.33 -6.04 -18.54
N SER A 160 2.30 -6.81 -18.02
CA SER A 160 2.28 -8.26 -17.91
C SER A 160 2.41 -8.70 -16.44
N THR A 161 1.89 -9.87 -16.11
CA THR A 161 2.02 -10.48 -14.77
C THR A 161 3.29 -11.31 -14.59
N ALA A 162 4.18 -11.35 -15.59
CA ALA A 162 5.46 -12.02 -15.50
C ALA A 162 6.27 -11.52 -14.29
N GLY A 163 6.73 -12.45 -13.46
CA GLY A 163 7.50 -12.15 -12.25
C GLY A 163 6.69 -11.56 -11.08
N GLU A 164 5.36 -11.43 -11.20
CA GLU A 164 4.51 -10.84 -10.16
C GLU A 164 4.53 -11.66 -8.85
N GLY A 165 4.80 -12.97 -8.93
CA GLY A 165 5.05 -13.84 -7.78
C GLY A 165 6.25 -13.43 -6.92
N HIS A 166 7.24 -12.77 -7.50
CA HIS A 166 8.37 -12.18 -6.79
C HIS A 166 8.09 -10.74 -6.36
N GLU A 167 7.60 -9.91 -7.29
CA GLU A 167 7.45 -8.46 -7.10
C GLU A 167 6.41 -8.08 -6.05
N ARG A 168 5.40 -8.94 -5.84
CA ARG A 168 4.33 -8.70 -4.86
C ARG A 168 4.84 -8.36 -3.46
N ARG A 169 6.00 -8.90 -3.08
CA ARG A 169 6.57 -8.71 -1.75
C ARG A 169 6.91 -7.25 -1.46
N TYR A 170 7.33 -6.50 -2.47
CA TYR A 170 7.67 -5.09 -2.30
C TYR A 170 6.41 -4.29 -2.00
N PHE A 171 5.35 -4.49 -2.79
CA PHE A 171 4.07 -3.82 -2.55
C PHE A 171 3.47 -4.21 -1.19
N TYR A 172 3.29 -5.50 -0.92
CA TYR A 172 2.70 -5.94 0.34
C TYR A 172 3.56 -5.60 1.56
N GLY A 173 4.89 -5.63 1.43
CA GLY A 173 5.81 -5.18 2.47
C GLY A 173 5.60 -3.71 2.81
N THR A 174 5.50 -2.84 1.80
CA THR A 174 5.19 -1.41 2.01
C THR A 174 3.82 -1.22 2.66
N VAL A 175 2.79 -1.96 2.21
CA VAL A 175 1.45 -1.90 2.82
C VAL A 175 1.51 -2.31 4.29
N TRP A 176 2.16 -3.43 4.62
CA TRP A 176 2.38 -3.84 6.02
C TRP A 176 3.10 -2.76 6.83
N ALA A 177 4.15 -2.16 6.26
CA ALA A 177 4.94 -1.15 6.96
C ALA A 177 4.08 0.07 7.28
N MET A 178 3.31 0.58 6.31
CA MET A 178 2.46 1.75 6.51
C MET A 178 1.28 1.47 7.44
N CYS A 179 0.63 0.31 7.32
CA CYS A 179 -0.50 -0.06 8.18
C CYS A 179 -0.10 -0.26 9.66
N ILE A 180 1.18 -0.49 9.95
CA ILE A 180 1.70 -0.60 11.33
C ILE A 180 2.29 0.75 11.78
N ALA A 181 3.20 1.32 11.00
CA ALA A 181 3.96 2.50 11.40
C ALA A 181 3.07 3.73 11.61
N GLN A 182 2.09 3.95 10.72
CA GLN A 182 1.23 5.14 10.76
C GLN A 182 0.33 5.16 12.01
N PRO A 183 -0.41 4.08 12.35
CA PRO A 183 -1.15 4.05 13.62
C PRO A 183 -0.25 4.11 14.84
N THR A 184 0.89 3.40 14.85
CA THR A 184 1.81 3.40 16.01
C THR A 184 2.29 4.81 16.32
N VAL A 185 2.83 5.53 15.34
CA VAL A 185 3.28 6.91 15.56
C VAL A 185 2.11 7.85 15.81
N GLY A 186 0.98 7.66 15.13
CA GLY A 186 -0.24 8.44 15.41
C GLY A 186 -0.72 8.30 16.85
N ILE A 187 -0.57 7.12 17.47
CA ILE A 187 -0.86 6.90 18.89
C ILE A 187 0.18 7.59 19.76
N LEU A 188 1.48 7.40 19.49
CA LEU A 188 2.57 8.06 20.23
C LEU A 188 2.39 9.58 20.24
N TRP A 189 2.11 10.16 19.08
CA TRP A 189 1.81 11.58 18.90
C TRP A 189 0.64 12.05 19.75
N LYS A 190 -0.36 11.21 20.02
CA LYS A 190 -1.49 11.58 20.90
C LYS A 190 -1.17 11.49 22.39
N ILE A 191 -0.30 10.57 22.81
CA ILE A 191 -0.09 10.27 24.23
C ILE A 191 1.17 10.93 24.81
N LEU A 192 2.18 11.19 23.98
CA LEU A 192 3.44 11.76 24.43
C LEU A 192 3.35 13.29 24.56
N PRO A 193 4.08 13.89 25.52
CA PRO A 193 4.14 15.35 25.65
C PRO A 193 4.83 15.98 24.44
N ARG A 194 4.48 17.24 24.11
CA ARG A 194 5.07 17.98 22.99
C ARG A 194 6.44 18.54 23.34
N ASN A 195 7.48 17.73 23.18
CA ASN A 195 8.87 18.11 23.37
C ASN A 195 9.80 17.29 22.48
N HIS A 196 11.06 17.72 22.42
CA HIS A 196 12.08 17.11 21.57
C HIS A 196 12.31 15.62 21.85
N THR A 197 12.28 15.20 23.12
CA THR A 197 12.45 13.80 23.51
C THR A 197 11.35 12.93 22.90
N SER A 198 10.10 13.38 22.93
CA SER A 198 8.99 12.67 22.28
C SER A 198 9.16 12.59 20.77
N ASP A 199 9.59 13.68 20.12
CA ASP A 199 9.83 13.69 18.66
C ASP A 199 10.92 12.67 18.27
N VAL A 200 11.98 12.54 19.08
CA VAL A 200 13.02 11.52 18.90
C VAL A 200 12.45 10.11 19.06
N ILE A 201 11.62 9.87 20.09
CA ILE A 201 10.97 8.57 20.31
C ILE A 201 10.09 8.20 19.12
N GLU A 202 9.30 9.14 18.61
CA GLU A 202 8.44 8.94 17.44
C GLU A 202 9.27 8.60 16.18
N LEU A 203 10.35 9.34 15.91
CA LEU A 203 11.24 9.08 14.77
C LEU A 203 11.90 7.70 14.86
N VAL A 204 12.50 7.37 16.01
CA VAL A 204 13.17 6.08 16.22
C VAL A 204 12.16 4.94 16.09
N THR A 205 10.96 5.10 16.64
CA THR A 205 9.90 4.09 16.53
C THR A 205 9.48 3.91 15.06
N PHE A 206 9.24 5.00 14.34
CA PHE A 206 8.84 4.97 12.94
C PHE A 206 9.86 4.21 12.10
N VAL A 207 11.14 4.62 12.16
CA VAL A 207 12.23 4.01 11.39
C VAL A 207 12.43 2.56 11.78
N SER A 208 12.34 2.22 13.07
CA SER A 208 12.47 0.84 13.55
C SER A 208 11.38 -0.07 13.00
N VAL A 209 10.13 0.40 12.97
CA VAL A 209 9.01 -0.35 12.36
C VAL A 209 9.25 -0.55 10.86
N LEU A 210 9.67 0.49 10.13
CA LEU A 210 9.97 0.37 8.70
C LEU A 210 11.08 -0.64 8.44
N ALA A 211 12.17 -0.57 9.20
CA ALA A 211 13.32 -1.46 9.07
C ALA A 211 12.93 -2.92 9.38
N LEU A 212 12.22 -3.15 10.49
CA LEU A 212 11.77 -4.48 10.90
C LEU A 212 10.82 -5.09 9.88
N VAL A 213 9.78 -4.36 9.47
CA VAL A 213 8.79 -4.85 8.51
C VAL A 213 9.42 -5.06 7.13
N GLY A 214 10.31 -4.16 6.70
CA GLY A 214 11.09 -4.31 5.48
C GLY A 214 11.94 -5.58 5.50
N TRP A 215 12.67 -5.82 6.59
CA TRP A 215 13.46 -7.04 6.80
C TRP A 215 12.57 -8.30 6.78
N MET A 216 11.43 -8.29 7.46
CA MET A 216 10.48 -9.41 7.46
C MET A 216 9.92 -9.67 6.06
N SER A 217 9.65 -8.62 5.28
CA SER A 217 9.15 -8.72 3.91
C SER A 217 10.19 -9.33 2.96
N VAL A 218 11.44 -8.87 3.01
CA VAL A 218 12.54 -9.42 2.19
C VAL A 218 12.74 -10.92 2.46
N ARG A 219 12.54 -11.34 3.71
CA ARG A 219 12.61 -12.75 4.14
C ARG A 219 11.35 -13.57 3.88
N GLY A 220 10.27 -12.96 3.39
CA GLY A 220 9.00 -13.67 3.15
C GLY A 220 8.27 -14.10 4.43
N LEU A 221 8.51 -13.44 5.55
CA LEU A 221 7.91 -13.80 6.84
C LEU A 221 6.46 -13.32 6.95
N LEU A 222 6.11 -12.22 6.27
CA LEU A 222 4.78 -11.62 6.31
C LEU A 222 3.84 -12.27 5.29
N PRO A 223 2.52 -12.28 5.54
CA PRO A 223 1.53 -12.71 4.57
C PRO A 223 1.71 -12.01 3.22
N ARG A 224 1.71 -12.80 2.13
CA ARG A 224 1.90 -12.36 0.74
C ARG A 224 3.27 -11.75 0.38
N THR A 225 4.28 -11.89 1.25
CA THR A 225 5.66 -11.49 0.95
C THR A 225 6.57 -12.64 0.53
N ARG A 226 6.14 -13.90 0.73
CA ARG A 226 6.85 -15.08 0.24
C ARG A 226 7.00 -15.03 -1.27
N ARG A 227 8.21 -15.34 -1.75
CA ARG A 227 8.49 -15.50 -3.18
C ARG A 227 7.78 -16.76 -3.66
N ILE A 228 6.99 -16.62 -4.72
CA ILE A 228 6.43 -17.79 -5.40
C ILE A 228 7.41 -18.24 -6.47
N LEU A 229 7.78 -19.50 -6.44
CA LEU A 229 8.59 -20.15 -7.47
C LEU A 229 7.72 -21.08 -8.33
N PRO A 230 8.11 -21.35 -9.59
CA PRO A 230 7.52 -22.43 -10.35
C PRO A 230 7.62 -23.73 -9.54
N GLY A 231 6.50 -24.44 -9.42
CA GLY A 231 6.49 -25.80 -8.88
C GLY A 231 6.79 -26.83 -9.96
N GLU A 232 6.61 -28.10 -9.64
CA GLU A 232 6.76 -29.20 -10.61
C GLU A 232 5.87 -28.98 -11.84
N ILE A 233 6.44 -29.28 -13.01
CA ILE A 233 5.72 -29.22 -14.27
C ILE A 233 4.67 -30.33 -14.20
N ALA A 234 3.39 -29.98 -14.35
CA ALA A 234 2.37 -30.97 -14.66
C ALA A 234 2.59 -31.38 -16.12
N ALA A 235 3.58 -32.24 -16.37
CA ALA A 235 3.69 -32.95 -17.63
C ALA A 235 2.59 -34.02 -17.62
N LEU A 236 1.74 -34.01 -18.64
CA LEU A 236 0.96 -35.18 -19.00
C LEU A 236 1.92 -36.09 -19.75
N ASP A 237 2.09 -37.32 -19.26
CA ASP A 237 2.61 -38.43 -20.06
C ASP A 237 1.63 -38.75 -21.21
#